data_AF-A0A7T7DA70-F1
#
_entry.id   AF-A0A7T7DA70-F1
#
_cell.length_a   1.000
_cell.length_b   1.000
_cell.length_c   1.000
_cell.angle_alpha   90.00
_cell.angle_beta   90.00
_cell.angle_gamma   90.00
#
_symmetry.space_group_name_H-M   'P 1'
#
loop_
_entity.id
_entity.type
_entity.pdbx_description
1 polymer ?
#
loop_
_entity_poly.entity_id
_entity_poly.type
_entity_poly.pdbx_seq_one_letter_code
_entity_poly.pdbx_strand_id
1 'polypeptide(L)'
;FCRSHVSHKFCYGHNMKEILDAHRPPGGRLGAGHKGLFETVTDSLHMQLGLALAALGVTTSLVAQHMYALPSYAFIAKDFTTQAALYTHHQYIAGFLMVGAFAHGAIFFVRDYDPKSNQDNVLARMLEHKEAIISHLSWVSLFLGFHTLGLYIHNDVVVAFGQPEKQILFEPVFAQWIQATSGKTLYNFDILLSSKTSSSTIAGSQIWLPGWLDAINSGKNSLFLTVGPGDFLVHHAIALGLHVTTLILVKGALDVHGSKIMPDKKDFGYSFPCDGPGRGGTCDISAWDAFYLA
;
A
#
# COMPACT_ATOMS: atom_id res chain seq x y z
N PHE A 1 -40.46 -8.24 16.51
CA PHE A 1 -39.37 -8.88 17.28
C PHE A 1 -38.32 -9.35 16.27
N CYS A 2 -37.48 -8.42 15.82
CA CYS A 2 -36.21 -8.53 15.08
C CYS A 2 -36.02 -7.17 14.40
N ARG A 3 -35.21 -6.29 15.00
CA ARG A 3 -34.86 -4.99 14.41
C ARG A 3 -33.52 -5.19 13.70
N SER A 4 -33.51 -5.18 12.37
CA SER A 4 -32.40 -4.74 11.49
C SER A 4 -32.29 -5.56 10.19
N HIS A 5 -31.83 -4.89 9.13
CA HIS A 5 -31.68 -5.40 7.77
C HIS A 5 -30.56 -6.44 7.57
N VAL A 6 -29.90 -6.92 8.62
CA VAL A 6 -28.79 -7.89 8.53
C VAL A 6 -28.80 -8.93 9.66
N SER A 7 -29.97 -9.31 10.16
CA SER A 7 -30.12 -10.58 10.87
C SER A 7 -30.73 -11.57 9.89
N HIS A 8 -30.07 -12.71 9.64
CA HIS A 8 -30.65 -13.83 8.89
C HIS A 8 -32.07 -14.12 9.41
N LYS A 9 -32.91 -14.77 8.59
CA LYS A 9 -34.31 -15.16 8.89
C LYS A 9 -34.54 -15.80 10.28
N PHE A 10 -33.48 -16.23 10.97
CA PHE A 10 -33.49 -16.86 12.29
C PHE A 10 -33.16 -15.94 13.48
N CYS A 11 -33.01 -14.62 13.30
CA CYS A 11 -32.71 -13.66 14.39
C CYS A 11 -31.39 -13.93 15.16
N TYR A 12 -30.50 -14.77 14.61
CA TYR A 12 -29.12 -14.95 15.07
C TYR A 12 -28.16 -14.37 14.03
N GLY A 13 -27.17 -13.61 14.49
CA GLY A 13 -26.17 -12.98 13.62
C GLY A 13 -25.67 -11.65 14.18
N HIS A 14 -24.68 -11.09 13.51
CA HIS A 14 -24.11 -9.79 13.84
C HIS A 14 -24.70 -8.70 12.94
N ASN A 15 -25.14 -7.59 13.53
CA ASN A 15 -25.47 -6.40 12.78
C ASN A 15 -24.20 -5.55 12.59
N MET A 16 -23.71 -5.47 11.36
CA MET A 16 -22.48 -4.73 11.04
C MET A 16 -22.55 -3.25 11.40
N LYS A 17 -23.74 -2.63 11.31
CA LYS A 17 -23.93 -1.24 11.75
C LYS A 17 -23.70 -1.10 13.25
N GLU A 18 -24.30 -1.97 14.06
CA GLU A 18 -24.15 -1.95 15.51
C GLU A 18 -22.69 -2.19 15.94
N ILE A 19 -21.99 -3.10 15.25
CA ILE A 19 -20.57 -3.34 15.49
C ILE A 19 -19.73 -2.09 15.21
N LEU A 20 -19.94 -1.44 14.06
CA LEU A 20 -19.20 -0.23 13.70
C LEU A 20 -19.50 0.91 14.69
N ASP A 21 -20.77 1.16 14.98
CA ASP A 21 -21.18 2.23 15.88
C ASP A 21 -20.64 2.05 17.31
N ALA A 22 -20.52 0.81 17.77
CA ALA A 22 -19.96 0.44 19.08
C ALA A 22 -18.42 0.46 19.11
N HIS A 23 -17.75 0.24 17.98
CA HIS A 23 -16.29 0.17 17.91
C HIS A 23 -15.66 1.57 17.94
N ARG A 24 -15.55 2.14 19.15
CA ARG A 24 -14.92 3.43 19.41
C ARG A 24 -13.66 3.26 20.26
N PRO A 25 -12.56 3.97 19.93
CA PRO A 25 -11.33 3.84 20.70
C PRO A 25 -11.53 4.37 22.12
N PRO A 26 -11.02 3.66 23.14
CA PRO A 26 -11.17 4.08 24.54
C PRO A 26 -10.51 5.43 24.84
N GLY A 27 -9.50 5.82 24.05
CA GLY A 27 -8.76 7.07 24.24
C GLY A 27 -9.42 8.34 23.67
N GLY A 28 -10.58 8.23 22.99
CA GLY A 28 -11.34 9.40 22.49
C GLY A 28 -10.66 10.27 21.41
N ARG A 29 -9.43 9.96 20.99
CA ARG A 29 -8.65 10.79 20.04
C ARG A 29 -9.16 10.76 18.59
N LEU A 30 -10.11 9.88 18.27
CA LEU A 30 -10.69 9.70 16.93
C LEU A 30 -12.17 10.15 16.85
N GLY A 31 -12.60 11.07 17.72
CA GLY A 31 -13.94 11.65 17.72
C GLY A 31 -15.04 10.61 17.94
N ALA A 32 -16.12 10.70 17.15
CA ALA A 32 -17.24 9.77 17.14
C ALA A 32 -16.89 8.37 16.60
N GLY A 33 -15.66 8.13 16.15
CA GLY A 33 -15.19 6.84 15.67
C GLY A 33 -15.82 6.46 14.32
N HIS A 34 -16.32 5.23 14.22
CA HIS A 34 -16.88 4.67 12.98
C HIS A 34 -18.37 4.95 12.77
N LYS A 35 -18.97 5.86 13.54
CA LYS A 35 -20.39 6.18 13.43
C LYS A 35 -20.73 6.72 12.04
N GLY A 36 -21.81 6.19 11.44
CA GLY A 36 -22.28 6.60 10.11
C GLY A 36 -21.47 6.04 8.94
N LEU A 37 -20.39 5.28 9.19
CA LEU A 37 -19.62 4.64 8.12
C LEU A 37 -20.38 3.53 7.42
N PHE A 38 -21.27 2.82 8.14
CA PHE A 38 -22.06 1.76 7.54
C PHE A 38 -22.90 2.32 6.39
N GLU A 39 -23.69 3.37 6.65
CA GLU A 39 -24.49 4.06 5.64
C GLU A 39 -23.63 4.66 4.54
N THR A 40 -22.53 5.34 4.93
CA THR A 40 -21.61 5.97 3.95
C THR A 40 -21.04 4.97 2.96
N VAL A 41 -20.73 3.74 3.41
CA VAL A 41 -20.23 2.67 2.52
C VAL A 41 -21.38 1.99 1.78
N THR A 42 -22.51 1.69 2.42
CA THR A 42 -23.61 0.97 1.75
C THR A 42 -24.34 1.81 0.70
N ASP A 43 -24.40 3.12 0.90
CA ASP A 43 -25.19 4.01 0.04
C ASP A 43 -24.37 4.52 -1.16
N SER A 44 -23.03 4.45 -1.11
CA SER A 44 -22.15 4.85 -2.21
C SER A 44 -21.54 3.65 -2.95
N LEU A 45 -21.88 3.52 -4.23
CA LEU A 45 -21.23 2.55 -5.13
C LEU A 45 -19.75 2.91 -5.38
N HIS A 46 -19.40 4.20 -5.38
CA HIS A 46 -18.02 4.63 -5.58
C HIS A 46 -17.13 4.27 -4.39
N MET A 47 -17.64 4.38 -3.16
CA MET A 47 -16.93 3.91 -1.97
C MET A 47 -16.74 2.38 -2.00
N GLN A 48 -17.79 1.63 -2.34
CA GLN A 48 -17.69 0.16 -2.46
C GLN A 48 -16.69 -0.27 -3.53
N LEU A 49 -16.75 0.37 -4.71
CA LEU A 49 -15.84 0.08 -5.81
C LEU A 49 -14.39 0.44 -5.44
N GLY A 50 -14.15 1.58 -4.80
CA GLY A 50 -12.84 1.98 -4.31
C GLY A 50 -12.25 0.94 -3.35
N LEU A 51 -13.03 0.49 -2.36
CA LEU A 51 -12.59 -0.54 -1.40
C LEU A 51 -12.36 -1.90 -2.06
N ALA A 52 -13.23 -2.32 -2.98
CA ALA A 52 -13.09 -3.58 -3.70
C ALA A 52 -11.83 -3.58 -4.58
N LEU A 53 -11.57 -2.48 -5.29
CA LEU A 53 -10.36 -2.31 -6.11
C LEU A 53 -9.08 -2.29 -5.26
N ALA A 54 -9.10 -1.62 -4.10
CA ALA A 54 -7.95 -1.62 -3.19
C ALA A 54 -7.66 -3.02 -2.64
N ALA A 55 -8.68 -3.73 -2.16
CA ALA A 55 -8.52 -5.09 -1.64
C ALA A 55 -8.05 -6.07 -2.73
N LEU A 56 -8.63 -5.96 -3.94
CA LEU A 56 -8.24 -6.78 -5.06
C LEU A 56 -6.81 -6.43 -5.53
N GLY A 57 -6.45 -5.16 -5.64
CA GLY A 57 -5.12 -4.71 -6.05
C GLY A 57 -4.01 -5.21 -5.11
N VAL A 58 -4.22 -5.13 -3.79
CA VAL A 58 -3.31 -5.71 -2.79
C VAL A 58 -3.19 -7.22 -2.99
N THR A 59 -4.32 -7.91 -3.15
CA THR A 59 -4.34 -9.37 -3.38
C THR A 59 -3.65 -9.76 -4.68
N THR A 60 -3.83 -8.99 -5.76
CA THR A 60 -3.19 -9.22 -7.06
C THR A 60 -1.67 -9.05 -6.97
N SER A 61 -1.18 -8.03 -6.25
CA SER A 61 0.26 -7.89 -6.01
C SER A 61 0.80 -9.04 -5.16
N LEU A 62 0.06 -9.47 -4.13
CA LEU A 62 0.42 -10.62 -3.30
C LEU A 62 0.49 -11.92 -4.12
N VAL A 63 -0.44 -12.14 -5.06
CA VAL A 63 -0.40 -13.26 -6.01
C VAL A 63 0.90 -13.24 -6.80
N ALA A 64 1.28 -12.08 -7.35
CA ALA A 64 2.54 -11.97 -8.09
C ALA A 64 3.75 -12.32 -7.23
N GLN A 65 3.83 -11.81 -5.99
CA GLN A 65 4.93 -12.07 -5.07
C GLN A 65 5.01 -13.54 -4.64
N HIS A 66 3.86 -14.17 -4.37
CA HIS A 66 3.83 -15.58 -3.97
C HIS A 66 4.08 -16.53 -5.13
N MET A 67 3.61 -16.25 -6.34
CA MET A 67 3.74 -17.18 -7.48
C MET A 67 5.17 -17.41 -7.95
N TYR A 68 6.04 -16.41 -7.84
CA TYR A 68 7.46 -16.58 -8.20
C TYR A 68 8.25 -17.26 -7.08
N ALA A 69 7.95 -16.94 -5.81
CA ALA A 69 8.66 -17.48 -4.64
C ALA A 69 8.21 -18.90 -4.27
N LEU A 70 6.91 -19.19 -4.46
CA LEU A 70 6.25 -20.47 -4.19
C LEU A 70 5.50 -20.96 -5.44
N PRO A 71 6.21 -21.48 -6.46
CA PRO A 71 5.60 -21.93 -7.70
C PRO A 71 4.58 -23.04 -7.47
N SER A 72 3.32 -22.78 -7.82
CA SER A 72 2.19 -23.70 -7.61
C SER A 72 1.91 -24.65 -8.78
N TYR A 73 2.55 -24.43 -9.93
CA TYR A 73 2.38 -25.24 -11.14
C TYR A 73 3.61 -26.09 -11.44
N ALA A 74 3.40 -27.32 -11.91
CA ALA A 74 4.50 -28.20 -12.27
C ALA A 74 5.38 -27.58 -13.37
N PHE A 75 6.70 -27.66 -13.19
CA PHE A 75 7.73 -27.19 -14.15
C PHE A 75 7.76 -25.68 -14.46
N ILE A 76 6.83 -24.87 -13.93
CA ILE A 76 6.77 -23.43 -14.23
C ILE A 76 8.04 -22.68 -13.77
N ALA A 77 8.70 -23.14 -12.71
CA ALA A 77 9.95 -22.57 -12.23
C ALA A 77 11.13 -22.75 -13.19
N LYS A 78 10.99 -23.61 -14.21
CA LYS A 78 11.98 -23.82 -15.27
C LYS A 78 11.68 -23.01 -16.54
N ASP A 79 10.44 -22.53 -16.69
CA ASP A 79 10.06 -21.63 -17.75
C ASP A 79 10.19 -20.18 -17.28
N PHE A 80 11.39 -19.64 -17.48
CA PHE A 80 11.75 -18.29 -17.02
C PHE A 80 10.95 -17.19 -17.72
N THR A 81 10.62 -17.37 -19.00
CA THR A 81 9.85 -16.38 -19.77
C THR A 81 8.43 -16.29 -19.23
N THR A 82 7.78 -17.44 -18.98
CA THR A 82 6.43 -17.48 -18.41
C THR A 82 6.41 -16.91 -16.99
N GLN A 83 7.39 -17.23 -16.15
CA GLN A 83 7.50 -16.65 -14.80
C GLN A 83 7.65 -15.13 -14.83
N ALA A 84 8.54 -14.60 -15.67
CA ALA A 84 8.74 -13.16 -15.81
C ALA A 84 7.48 -12.46 -16.34
N ALA A 85 6.80 -13.06 -17.33
CA ALA A 85 5.57 -12.54 -17.88
C ALA A 85 4.44 -12.50 -16.83
N LEU A 86 4.25 -13.58 -16.05
CA LEU A 86 3.20 -13.65 -15.03
C LEU A 86 3.43 -12.65 -13.89
N TYR A 87 4.67 -12.50 -13.43
CA TYR A 87 5.00 -11.51 -12.41
C TYR A 87 4.70 -10.09 -12.90
N THR A 88 5.20 -9.75 -14.08
CA THR A 88 5.01 -8.42 -14.68
C THR A 88 3.53 -8.14 -14.92
N HIS A 89 2.80 -9.09 -15.51
CA HIS A 89 1.37 -8.98 -15.77
C HIS A 89 0.57 -8.65 -14.51
N HIS A 90 0.74 -9.44 -13.44
CA HIS A 90 -0.02 -9.23 -12.21
C HIS A 90 0.39 -7.93 -11.48
N GLN A 91 1.66 -7.53 -11.52
CA GLN A 91 2.08 -6.26 -10.92
C GLN A 91 1.51 -5.05 -11.66
N TYR A 92 1.48 -5.06 -13.00
CA TYR A 92 0.84 -3.98 -13.77
C TYR A 92 -0.66 -3.91 -13.48
N ILE A 93 -1.37 -5.05 -13.46
CA ILE A 93 -2.80 -5.07 -13.10
C ILE A 93 -3.01 -4.55 -11.69
N ALA A 94 -2.19 -4.97 -10.72
CA ALA A 94 -2.27 -4.47 -9.35
C ALA A 94 -2.12 -2.95 -9.30
N GLY A 95 -1.16 -2.38 -10.04
CA GLY A 95 -1.00 -0.93 -10.20
C GLY A 95 -2.27 -0.24 -10.69
N PHE A 96 -2.85 -0.71 -11.81
CA PHE A 96 -4.09 -0.15 -12.36
C PHE A 96 -5.26 -0.22 -11.38
N LEU A 97 -5.42 -1.36 -10.68
CA LEU A 97 -6.46 -1.52 -9.67
C LEU A 97 -6.27 -0.54 -8.50
N MET A 98 -5.04 -0.37 -8.02
CA MET A 98 -4.72 0.55 -6.92
C MET A 98 -4.98 2.00 -7.30
N VAL A 99 -4.54 2.46 -8.48
CA VAL A 99 -4.82 3.83 -8.95
C VAL A 99 -6.34 4.04 -9.13
N GLY A 100 -7.04 3.05 -9.70
CA GLY A 100 -8.51 3.07 -9.83
C GLY A 100 -9.24 3.14 -8.48
N ALA A 101 -8.71 2.49 -7.44
CA ALA A 101 -9.27 2.55 -6.10
C ALA A 101 -9.29 3.97 -5.54
N PHE A 102 -8.16 4.69 -5.67
CA PHE A 102 -8.07 6.09 -5.24
C PHE A 102 -8.91 7.03 -6.11
N ALA A 103 -8.99 6.78 -7.43
CA ALA A 103 -9.85 7.55 -8.32
C ALA A 103 -11.32 7.46 -7.88
N HIS A 104 -11.81 6.26 -7.59
CA HIS A 104 -13.17 6.07 -7.08
C HIS A 104 -13.37 6.63 -5.66
N GLY A 105 -12.35 6.62 -4.81
CA GLY A 105 -12.36 7.34 -3.54
C GLY A 105 -12.50 8.86 -3.72
N ALA A 106 -11.80 9.46 -4.68
CA ALA A 106 -11.94 10.87 -5.01
C ALA A 106 -13.33 11.20 -5.57
N ILE A 107 -13.87 10.35 -6.45
CA ILE A 107 -15.24 10.50 -6.97
C ILE A 107 -16.27 10.41 -5.85
N PHE A 108 -16.09 9.51 -4.88
CA PHE A 108 -16.92 9.41 -3.68
C PHE A 108 -16.92 10.74 -2.91
N PHE A 109 -15.76 11.35 -2.66
CA PHE A 109 -15.68 12.64 -1.98
C PHE A 109 -16.39 13.75 -2.75
N VAL A 110 -16.35 13.77 -4.09
CA VAL A 110 -17.08 14.77 -4.88
C VAL A 110 -18.59 14.60 -4.79
N ARG A 111 -19.07 13.36 -5.00
CA ARG A 111 -20.47 13.11 -5.35
C ARG A 111 -21.32 12.64 -4.19
N ASP A 112 -20.77 11.78 -3.35
CA ASP A 112 -21.54 10.95 -2.42
C ASP A 112 -21.23 11.27 -0.95
N TYR A 113 -20.12 11.96 -0.66
CA TYR A 113 -19.76 12.33 0.71
C TYR A 113 -20.70 13.40 1.27
N ASP A 114 -21.42 13.06 2.34
CA ASP A 114 -22.20 14.01 3.14
C ASP A 114 -21.48 14.35 4.46
N PRO A 115 -21.02 15.60 4.65
CA PRO A 115 -20.40 16.06 5.89
C PRO A 115 -21.31 15.98 7.11
N LYS A 116 -22.64 16.07 6.95
CA LYS A 116 -23.59 16.04 8.07
C LYS A 116 -23.70 14.63 8.65
N SER A 117 -23.86 13.64 7.78
CA SER A 117 -23.91 12.22 8.18
C SER A 117 -22.58 11.72 8.77
N ASN A 118 -21.46 12.33 8.36
CA ASN A 118 -20.12 11.95 8.79
C ASN A 118 -19.52 12.87 9.88
N GLN A 119 -20.33 13.67 10.57
CA GLN A 119 -19.83 14.67 11.52
C GLN A 119 -18.99 14.06 12.66
N ASP A 120 -17.78 14.60 12.88
CA ASP A 120 -16.78 14.17 13.89
C ASP A 120 -16.42 12.68 13.86
N ASN A 121 -16.75 11.96 12.78
CA ASN A 121 -16.29 10.59 12.59
C ASN A 121 -14.86 10.55 12.02
N VAL A 122 -14.31 9.36 11.85
CA VAL A 122 -12.93 9.20 11.34
C VAL A 122 -12.70 9.83 9.96
N LEU A 123 -13.70 9.85 9.06
CA LEU A 123 -13.58 10.45 7.74
C LEU A 123 -13.54 11.97 7.81
N ALA A 124 -14.47 12.58 8.57
CA ALA A 124 -14.47 14.03 8.76
C ALA A 124 -13.17 14.50 9.42
N ARG A 125 -12.71 13.81 10.46
CA ARG A 125 -11.45 14.14 11.13
C ARG A 125 -10.27 14.09 10.16
N MET A 126 -10.17 13.06 9.33
CA MET A 126 -9.11 12.96 8.31
C MET A 126 -9.07 14.21 7.40
N LEU A 127 -10.22 14.69 6.95
CA LEU A 127 -10.32 15.90 6.12
C LEU A 127 -9.88 17.17 6.88
N GLU A 128 -10.14 17.27 8.19
CA GLU A 128 -9.74 18.43 9.01
C GLU A 128 -8.21 18.59 9.10
N HIS A 129 -7.45 17.49 9.05
CA HIS A 129 -5.98 17.50 9.09
C HIS A 129 -5.33 17.03 7.78
N LYS A 130 -6.03 17.19 6.64
CA LYS A 130 -5.51 16.79 5.32
C LYS A 130 -4.15 17.37 4.99
N GLU A 131 -3.90 18.63 5.37
CA GLU A 131 -2.64 19.32 5.10
C GLU A 131 -1.46 18.64 5.81
N ALA A 132 -1.68 18.14 7.03
CA ALA A 132 -0.65 17.40 7.75
C ALA A 132 -0.35 16.05 7.07
N ILE A 133 -1.38 15.34 6.59
CA ILE A 133 -1.18 14.08 5.85
C ILE A 133 -0.37 14.33 4.57
N ILE A 134 -0.78 15.32 3.78
CA ILE A 134 -0.13 15.67 2.51
C ILE A 134 1.30 16.16 2.77
N SER A 135 1.55 16.98 3.80
CA SER A 135 2.89 17.49 4.10
C SER A 135 3.85 16.38 4.53
N HIS A 136 3.38 15.40 5.31
CA HIS A 136 4.23 14.27 5.73
C HIS A 136 4.52 13.35 4.55
N LEU A 137 3.53 13.05 3.70
CA LEU A 137 3.77 12.29 2.47
C LEU A 137 4.77 12.99 1.56
N SER A 138 4.64 14.31 1.39
CA SER A 138 5.60 15.13 0.65
C SER A 138 7.02 15.06 1.23
N TRP A 139 7.14 15.17 2.56
CA TRP A 139 8.43 15.05 3.24
C TRP A 139 9.06 13.66 3.02
N VAL A 140 8.30 12.57 3.17
CA VAL A 140 8.82 11.20 2.95
C VAL A 140 9.26 11.02 1.50
N SER A 141 8.45 11.47 0.52
CA SER A 141 8.80 11.40 -0.90
C SER A 141 10.09 12.16 -1.22
N LEU A 142 10.25 13.38 -0.69
CA LEU A 142 11.47 14.18 -0.88
C LEU A 142 12.66 13.54 -0.18
N PHE A 143 12.49 13.07 1.06
CA PHE A 143 13.53 12.38 1.81
C PHE A 143 14.03 11.15 1.06
N LEU A 144 13.13 10.25 0.63
CA LEU A 144 13.50 9.07 -0.14
C LEU A 144 14.14 9.45 -1.47
N GLY A 145 13.62 10.47 -2.16
CA GLY A 145 14.13 10.95 -3.45
C GLY A 145 15.57 11.43 -3.36
N PHE A 146 15.86 12.36 -2.46
CA PHE A 146 17.20 12.93 -2.29
C PHE A 146 18.24 11.87 -1.90
N HIS A 147 17.91 10.98 -0.95
CA HIS A 147 18.89 10.01 -0.44
C HIS A 147 19.08 8.84 -1.42
N THR A 148 18.01 8.32 -2.01
CA THR A 148 18.11 7.18 -2.95
C THR A 148 18.85 7.60 -4.22
N LEU A 149 18.43 8.68 -4.87
CA LEU A 149 19.10 9.19 -6.07
C LEU A 149 20.52 9.68 -5.77
N GLY A 150 20.72 10.35 -4.62
CA GLY A 150 22.04 10.79 -4.18
C GLY A 150 23.03 9.64 -4.03
N LEU A 151 22.61 8.51 -3.47
CA LEU A 151 23.45 7.31 -3.36
C LEU A 151 23.75 6.67 -4.71
N TYR A 152 22.77 6.58 -5.62
CA TYR A 152 23.01 6.11 -6.99
C TYR A 152 24.05 6.97 -7.71
N ILE A 153 23.88 8.29 -7.71
CA ILE A 153 24.82 9.23 -8.35
C ILE A 153 26.20 9.15 -7.69
N HIS A 154 26.27 9.10 -6.35
CA HIS A 154 27.55 8.95 -5.64
C HIS A 154 28.27 7.68 -6.10
N ASN A 155 27.58 6.54 -6.12
CA ASN A 155 28.16 5.25 -6.51
C ASN A 155 28.61 5.24 -7.98
N ASP A 156 27.81 5.80 -8.89
CA ASP A 156 28.20 5.94 -10.30
C ASP A 156 29.46 6.79 -10.47
N VAL A 157 29.55 7.93 -9.77
CA VAL A 157 30.70 8.85 -9.87
C VAL A 157 31.98 8.22 -9.34
N VAL A 158 31.96 7.56 -8.18
CA VAL A 158 33.18 6.93 -7.63
C VAL A 158 33.64 5.74 -8.47
N VAL A 159 32.69 4.98 -9.07
CA VAL A 159 33.02 3.91 -10.02
C VAL A 159 33.61 4.48 -11.31
N ALA A 160 33.04 5.55 -11.85
CA ALA A 160 33.58 6.25 -13.01
C ALA A 160 35.01 6.78 -12.77
N PHE A 161 35.34 7.16 -11.54
CA PHE A 161 36.71 7.53 -11.14
C PHE A 161 37.63 6.35 -10.84
N GLY A 162 37.20 5.11 -11.08
CA GLY A 162 38.01 3.91 -10.86
C GLY A 162 38.23 3.57 -9.38
N GLN A 163 37.35 4.05 -8.49
CA GLN A 163 37.43 3.85 -7.03
C GLN A 163 36.17 3.13 -6.50
N PRO A 164 35.90 1.89 -6.95
CA PRO A 164 34.69 1.16 -6.56
C PRO A 164 34.61 0.87 -5.04
N GLU A 165 35.73 0.84 -4.34
CA GLU A 165 35.80 0.66 -2.88
C GLU A 165 35.21 1.83 -2.08
N LYS A 166 35.03 2.99 -2.73
CA LYS A 166 34.42 4.20 -2.12
C LYS A 166 32.91 4.28 -2.31
N GLN A 167 32.30 3.24 -2.89
CA GLN A 167 30.85 3.12 -2.93
C GLN A 167 30.29 3.04 -1.51
N ILE A 168 29.09 3.61 -1.34
CA ILE A 168 28.34 3.46 -0.10
C ILE A 168 27.36 2.30 -0.32
N LEU A 169 27.66 1.16 0.31
CA LEU A 169 26.91 -0.08 0.19
C LEU A 169 26.29 -0.42 1.55
N PHE A 170 24.98 -0.20 1.68
CA PHE A 170 24.24 -0.55 2.88
C PHE A 170 23.69 -1.97 2.78
N GLU A 171 23.99 -2.81 3.78
CA GLU A 171 23.37 -4.12 3.89
C GLU A 171 21.90 -4.02 4.36
N PRO A 172 20.95 -4.71 3.73
CA PRO A 172 19.55 -4.71 4.14
C PRO A 172 19.33 -5.65 5.36
N VAL A 173 19.95 -5.32 6.49
CA VAL A 173 19.98 -6.15 7.71
C VAL A 173 18.58 -6.53 8.18
N PHE A 174 17.60 -5.64 8.08
CA PHE A 174 16.21 -5.96 8.46
C PHE A 174 15.57 -7.01 7.55
N ALA A 175 15.85 -6.98 6.24
CA ALA A 175 15.35 -7.99 5.32
C ALA A 175 16.07 -9.34 5.54
N GLN A 176 17.39 -9.31 5.76
CA GLN A 176 18.18 -10.49 6.11
C GLN A 176 17.71 -11.11 7.43
N TRP A 177 17.33 -10.27 8.40
CA TRP A 177 16.77 -10.71 9.68
C TRP A 177 15.46 -11.47 9.47
N ILE A 178 14.53 -10.94 8.65
CA ILE A 178 13.30 -11.65 8.30
C ILE A 178 13.61 -13.01 7.65
N GLN A 179 14.54 -13.06 6.69
CA GLN A 179 14.96 -14.33 6.08
C GLN A 179 15.49 -15.34 7.12
N ALA A 180 16.26 -14.88 8.10
CA ALA A 180 16.72 -15.73 9.19
C ALA A 180 15.58 -16.18 10.12
N THR A 181 14.63 -15.30 10.44
CA THR A 181 13.44 -15.71 11.22
C THR A 181 12.60 -16.75 10.50
N SER A 182 12.63 -16.75 9.16
CA SER A 182 12.02 -17.78 8.32
C SER A 182 12.86 -19.06 8.18
N GLY A 183 14.04 -19.16 8.78
CA GLY A 183 14.85 -20.38 8.79
C GLY A 183 16.00 -20.43 7.80
N LYS A 184 16.32 -19.32 7.13
CA LYS A 184 17.51 -19.21 6.28
C LYS A 184 18.76 -19.07 7.13
N THR A 185 19.71 -20.00 7.00
CA THR A 185 20.91 -20.05 7.86
C THR A 185 22.09 -19.24 7.33
N LEU A 186 22.02 -18.74 6.09
CA LEU A 186 23.10 -18.05 5.39
C LEU A 186 23.71 -16.86 6.17
N TYR A 187 22.90 -16.10 6.90
CA TYR A 187 23.32 -14.87 7.60
C TYR A 187 23.77 -15.09 9.05
N ASN A 188 23.69 -16.32 9.58
CA ASN A 188 24.14 -16.67 10.94
C ASN A 188 23.53 -15.84 12.10
N PHE A 189 22.28 -15.38 11.98
CA PHE A 189 21.61 -14.67 13.09
C PHE A 189 21.16 -15.59 14.25
N ASP A 190 21.01 -16.90 14.04
CA ASP A 190 20.58 -17.89 15.05
C ASP A 190 19.36 -17.45 15.89
N ILE A 191 18.26 -17.12 15.19
CA ILE A 191 17.00 -16.63 15.78
C ILE A 191 15.80 -17.40 15.24
N LEU A 192 14.77 -17.58 16.07
CA LEU A 192 13.50 -18.22 15.71
C LEU A 192 13.72 -19.50 14.89
N LEU A 193 13.22 -19.59 13.66
CA LEU A 193 13.30 -20.81 12.84
C LEU A 193 14.70 -21.13 12.32
N SER A 194 15.64 -20.17 12.31
CA SER A 194 17.05 -20.46 12.00
C SER A 194 17.77 -21.12 13.18
N SER A 195 17.23 -21.00 14.39
CA SER A 195 17.76 -21.65 15.59
C SER A 195 17.12 -23.00 15.83
N LYS A 196 17.93 -24.05 15.99
CA LYS A 196 17.45 -25.42 16.22
C LYS A 196 16.82 -25.63 17.60
N THR A 197 17.16 -24.78 18.57
CA THR A 197 16.72 -24.90 19.97
C THR A 197 15.56 -23.97 20.32
N SER A 198 15.16 -23.07 19.42
CA SER A 198 14.03 -22.16 19.64
C SER A 198 12.72 -22.92 19.78
N SER A 199 11.85 -22.46 20.69
CA SER A 199 10.50 -23.00 20.86
C SER A 199 9.68 -22.97 19.57
N SER A 200 9.88 -21.98 18.71
CA SER A 200 9.24 -21.90 17.39
C SER A 200 9.60 -23.08 16.49
N THR A 201 10.86 -23.48 16.52
CA THR A 201 11.40 -24.58 15.71
C THR A 201 10.94 -25.91 16.25
N ILE A 202 10.99 -26.09 17.58
CA ILE A 202 10.54 -27.31 18.26
C ILE A 202 9.04 -27.54 18.04
N ALA A 203 8.22 -26.48 18.11
CA ALA A 203 6.78 -26.60 17.91
C ALA A 203 6.40 -26.93 16.45
N GLY A 204 7.18 -26.46 15.46
CA GLY A 204 6.90 -26.66 14.03
C GLY A 204 7.50 -27.92 13.42
N SER A 205 8.40 -28.62 14.12
CA SER A 205 9.30 -29.63 13.52
C SER A 205 8.64 -30.91 13.01
N GLN A 206 7.35 -31.14 13.27
CA GLN A 206 6.71 -32.43 13.04
C GLN A 206 6.22 -32.67 11.61
N ILE A 207 5.75 -31.63 10.90
CA ILE A 207 5.05 -31.81 9.61
C ILE A 207 5.66 -30.94 8.51
N TRP A 208 5.43 -29.63 8.54
CA TRP A 208 5.76 -28.74 7.42
C TRP A 208 7.17 -28.16 7.50
N LEU A 209 7.71 -27.99 8.71
CA LEU A 209 8.96 -27.26 8.92
C LEU A 209 10.19 -27.94 8.30
N PRO A 210 10.38 -29.27 8.35
CA PRO A 210 11.52 -29.92 7.70
C PRO A 210 11.57 -29.64 6.18
N GLY A 211 10.43 -29.75 5.50
CA GLY A 211 10.35 -29.46 4.06
C GLY A 211 10.54 -27.98 3.73
N TRP A 212 10.03 -27.09 4.59
CA TRP A 212 10.27 -25.65 4.47
C TRP A 212 11.76 -25.29 4.61
N LEU A 213 12.43 -25.81 5.65
CA LEU A 213 13.85 -25.54 5.91
C LEU A 213 14.75 -26.09 4.80
N ASP A 214 14.40 -27.23 4.21
CA ASP A 214 15.08 -27.76 3.03
C ASP A 214 14.90 -26.82 1.83
N ALA A 215 13.67 -26.39 1.55
CA ALA A 215 13.38 -25.52 0.42
C ALA A 215 14.09 -24.16 0.53
N ILE A 216 14.02 -23.48 1.69
CA ILE A 216 14.57 -22.13 1.88
C ILE A 216 16.12 -22.11 1.87
N ASN A 217 16.76 -23.23 2.20
CA ASN A 217 18.23 -23.36 2.20
C ASN A 217 18.79 -24.06 0.95
N SER A 218 17.95 -24.51 0.01
CA SER A 218 18.39 -25.25 -1.18
C SER A 218 19.28 -24.45 -2.14
N GLY A 219 19.12 -23.12 -2.18
CA GLY A 219 19.82 -22.21 -3.09
C GLY A 219 19.49 -22.40 -4.59
N LYS A 220 18.53 -23.27 -4.93
CA LYS A 220 18.18 -23.67 -6.31
C LYS A 220 16.78 -23.23 -6.74
N ASN A 221 16.09 -22.46 -5.89
CA ASN A 221 14.76 -21.93 -6.13
C ASN A 221 14.75 -20.42 -5.83
N SER A 222 13.59 -19.79 -6.03
CA SER A 222 13.38 -18.36 -5.76
C SER A 222 12.81 -18.08 -4.37
N LEU A 223 12.79 -19.08 -3.47
CA LEU A 223 12.23 -18.92 -2.14
C LEU A 223 13.22 -18.14 -1.27
N PHE A 224 12.87 -16.89 -0.93
CA PHE A 224 13.72 -15.96 -0.17
C PHE A 224 15.14 -15.87 -0.76
N LEU A 225 15.25 -15.30 -1.96
CA LEU A 225 16.54 -15.00 -2.60
C LEU A 225 17.48 -14.22 -1.66
N THR A 226 18.78 -14.44 -1.78
CA THR A 226 19.76 -13.68 -0.98
C THR A 226 19.72 -12.21 -1.36
N VAL A 227 19.65 -11.34 -0.35
CA VAL A 227 19.54 -9.90 -0.53
C VAL A 227 20.82 -9.21 -0.05
N GLY A 228 21.26 -8.21 -0.80
CA GLY A 228 22.46 -7.42 -0.51
C GLY A 228 22.26 -5.93 -0.79
N PRO A 229 23.37 -5.18 -0.96
CA PRO A 229 23.30 -3.72 -1.07
C PRO A 229 22.56 -3.19 -2.31
N GLY A 230 22.63 -3.93 -3.43
CA GLY A 230 21.84 -3.60 -4.62
C GLY A 230 20.34 -3.68 -4.35
N ASP A 231 19.90 -4.71 -3.62
CA ASP A 231 18.51 -4.89 -3.22
C ASP A 231 18.06 -3.78 -2.27
N PHE A 232 18.93 -3.33 -1.35
CA PHE A 232 18.64 -2.20 -0.47
C PHE A 232 18.27 -0.95 -1.28
N LEU A 233 19.07 -0.57 -2.28
CA LEU A 233 18.85 0.64 -3.06
C LEU A 233 17.57 0.55 -3.90
N VAL A 234 17.33 -0.57 -4.59
CA VAL A 234 16.11 -0.71 -5.41
C VAL A 234 14.84 -0.74 -4.56
N HIS A 235 14.87 -1.32 -3.36
CA HIS A 235 13.70 -1.28 -2.46
C HIS A 235 13.39 0.14 -1.97
N HIS A 236 14.40 0.99 -1.76
CA HIS A 236 14.18 2.40 -1.44
C HIS A 236 13.65 3.20 -2.66
N ALA A 237 14.06 2.84 -3.88
CA ALA A 237 13.50 3.39 -5.10
C ALA A 237 12.03 2.97 -5.31
N ILE A 238 11.68 1.71 -5.02
CA ILE A 238 10.29 1.23 -5.01
C ILE A 238 9.49 1.99 -3.96
N ALA A 239 10.03 2.15 -2.74
CA ALA A 239 9.38 2.91 -1.68
C ALA A 239 9.14 4.37 -2.11
N LEU A 240 10.11 5.02 -2.77
CA LEU A 240 9.94 6.35 -3.34
C LEU A 240 8.76 6.40 -4.31
N GLY A 241 8.73 5.48 -5.29
CA GLY A 241 7.64 5.40 -6.26
C GLY A 241 6.27 5.25 -5.60
N LEU A 242 6.13 4.30 -4.67
CA LEU A 242 4.89 4.08 -3.93
C LEU A 242 4.45 5.31 -3.14
N HIS A 243 5.37 6.01 -2.46
CA HIS A 243 5.02 7.20 -1.69
C HIS A 243 4.65 8.39 -2.57
N VAL A 244 5.35 8.60 -3.70
CA VAL A 244 5.02 9.66 -4.66
C VAL A 244 3.66 9.42 -5.31
N THR A 245 3.39 8.20 -5.80
CA THR A 245 2.08 7.87 -6.37
C THR A 245 0.97 8.01 -5.33
N THR A 246 1.20 7.57 -4.09
CA THR A 246 0.24 7.75 -2.98
C THR A 246 0.03 9.23 -2.67
N LEU A 247 1.09 10.05 -2.65
CA LEU A 247 0.99 11.49 -2.43
C LEU A 247 0.10 12.16 -3.48
N ILE A 248 0.32 11.86 -4.76
CA ILE A 248 -0.46 12.46 -5.86
C ILE A 248 -1.94 12.08 -5.71
N LEU A 249 -2.23 10.78 -5.52
CA LEU A 249 -3.60 10.26 -5.42
C LEU A 249 -4.33 10.75 -4.15
N VAL A 250 -3.67 10.71 -3.00
CA VAL A 250 -4.25 11.16 -1.73
C VAL A 250 -4.50 12.66 -1.76
N LYS A 251 -3.55 13.46 -2.25
CA LYS A 251 -3.76 14.91 -2.39
C LYS A 251 -4.92 15.19 -3.34
N GLY A 252 -5.01 14.49 -4.48
CA GLY A 252 -6.12 14.60 -5.42
C GLY A 252 -7.48 14.34 -4.77
N ALA A 253 -7.59 13.29 -3.95
CA ALA A 253 -8.82 12.94 -3.25
C ALA A 253 -9.18 13.93 -2.12
N LEU A 254 -8.20 14.38 -1.31
CA LEU A 254 -8.45 15.24 -0.15
C LEU A 254 -8.72 16.71 -0.51
N ASP A 255 -8.23 17.18 -1.66
CA ASP A 255 -8.47 18.54 -2.15
C ASP A 255 -9.72 18.69 -3.01
N VAL A 256 -10.49 17.63 -3.17
CA VAL A 256 -11.58 17.63 -4.15
C VAL A 256 -12.76 18.51 -3.75
N HIS A 257 -13.01 18.67 -2.45
CA HIS A 257 -14.05 19.59 -1.97
C HIS A 257 -13.69 21.06 -2.18
N GLY A 258 -12.40 21.37 -2.24
CA GLY A 258 -11.89 22.72 -2.25
C GLY A 258 -10.45 22.79 -1.76
N SER A 259 -9.74 23.75 -2.33
CA SER A 259 -8.36 24.12 -1.97
C SER A 259 -8.30 25.63 -1.80
N LYS A 260 -7.19 26.17 -1.28
CA LYS A 260 -7.05 27.64 -1.13
C LYS A 260 -7.15 28.39 -2.47
N ILE A 261 -6.71 27.79 -3.57
CA ILE A 261 -6.73 28.41 -4.91
C ILE A 261 -8.10 28.32 -5.59
N MET A 262 -8.85 27.24 -5.35
CA MET A 262 -10.20 27.00 -5.85
C MET A 262 -11.05 26.39 -4.73
N PRO A 263 -11.72 27.21 -3.90
CA PRO A 263 -12.48 26.74 -2.73
C PRO A 263 -13.78 26.00 -3.08
N ASP A 264 -14.36 26.29 -4.24
CA ASP A 264 -15.64 25.80 -4.76
C ASP A 264 -15.47 24.62 -5.73
N LYS A 265 -14.32 23.93 -5.67
CA LYS A 265 -13.95 22.84 -6.59
C LYS A 265 -15.02 21.75 -6.72
N LYS A 266 -15.70 21.40 -5.61
CA LYS A 266 -16.76 20.40 -5.61
C LYS A 266 -17.89 20.70 -6.61
N ASP A 267 -18.17 21.98 -6.88
CA ASP A 267 -19.31 22.41 -7.70
C ASP A 267 -19.07 22.15 -9.20
N PHE A 268 -17.81 21.89 -9.58
CA PHE A 268 -17.39 21.59 -10.96
C PHE A 268 -17.31 20.09 -11.25
N GLY A 269 -17.45 19.23 -10.23
CA GLY A 269 -17.38 17.79 -10.38
C GLY A 269 -15.95 17.22 -10.41
N TYR A 270 -15.82 15.96 -10.84
CA TYR A 270 -14.55 15.22 -10.77
C TYR A 270 -13.56 15.58 -11.88
N SER A 271 -14.05 15.81 -13.10
CA SER A 271 -13.25 16.08 -14.29
C SER A 271 -13.73 17.36 -14.96
N PHE A 272 -12.83 18.34 -15.04
CA PHE A 272 -13.03 19.62 -15.68
C PHE A 272 -11.65 20.20 -16.06
N PRO A 273 -11.53 21.02 -17.11
CA PRO A 273 -10.23 21.36 -17.70
C PRO A 273 -9.37 22.30 -16.84
N CYS A 274 -9.97 23.35 -16.28
CA CYS A 274 -9.34 24.33 -15.40
C CYS A 274 -10.41 25.29 -14.84
N ASP A 275 -10.02 26.24 -14.00
CA ASP A 275 -10.81 27.40 -13.55
C ASP A 275 -10.21 28.72 -14.08
N GLY A 276 -9.84 28.69 -15.37
CA GLY A 276 -9.30 29.80 -16.15
C GLY A 276 -7.83 30.19 -15.84
N PRO A 277 -7.27 31.17 -16.59
CA PRO A 277 -5.89 31.64 -16.42
C PRO A 277 -5.70 32.59 -15.22
N GLY A 278 -6.78 32.95 -14.52
CA GLY A 278 -6.73 33.81 -13.32
C GLY A 278 -5.99 33.16 -12.15
N ARG A 279 -5.73 33.93 -11.08
CA ARG A 279 -5.07 33.46 -9.83
C ARG A 279 -3.69 32.80 -10.03
N GLY A 280 -2.98 33.14 -11.10
CA GLY A 280 -1.67 32.57 -11.46
C GLY A 280 -1.74 31.33 -12.37
N GLY A 281 -2.95 30.92 -12.78
CA GLY A 281 -3.20 29.74 -13.61
C GLY A 281 -3.72 28.55 -12.79
N THR A 282 -4.71 27.85 -13.34
CA THR A 282 -5.39 26.71 -12.68
C THR A 282 -5.42 25.45 -13.56
N CYS A 283 -4.38 25.27 -14.38
CA CYS A 283 -4.21 24.06 -15.18
C CYS A 283 -4.10 22.82 -14.28
N ASP A 284 -4.62 21.69 -14.76
CA ASP A 284 -4.50 20.38 -14.11
C ASP A 284 -4.93 20.38 -12.62
N ILE A 285 -6.01 21.10 -12.32
CA ILE A 285 -6.47 21.34 -10.94
C ILE A 285 -7.55 20.36 -10.47
N SER A 286 -8.21 19.64 -11.38
CA SER A 286 -9.29 18.71 -11.05
C SER A 286 -8.74 17.44 -10.36
N ALA A 287 -9.61 16.67 -9.71
CA ALA A 287 -9.18 15.39 -9.15
C ALA A 287 -8.91 14.33 -10.23
N TRP A 288 -9.55 14.45 -11.40
CA TRP A 288 -9.19 13.64 -12.56
C TRP A 288 -7.77 13.92 -13.04
N ASP A 289 -7.31 15.18 -13.00
CA ASP A 289 -5.95 15.53 -13.39
C ASP A 289 -4.91 14.92 -12.42
N ALA A 290 -5.23 14.83 -11.13
CA ALA A 290 -4.41 14.11 -10.17
C ALA A 290 -4.35 12.60 -10.47
N PHE A 291 -5.44 12.00 -10.94
CA PHE A 291 -5.43 10.62 -11.44
C PHE A 291 -4.58 10.47 -12.71
N TYR A 292 -4.64 11.45 -13.62
CA TYR A 292 -3.84 11.45 -14.86
C TYR A 292 -2.33 11.57 -14.59
N LEU A 293 -1.94 12.32 -13.56
CA LEU A 293 -0.54 12.52 -13.18
C LEU A 293 0.06 11.35 -12.37
N ALA A 294 -0.79 10.55 -11.71
CA ALA A 294 -0.39 9.45 -10.84
C ALA A 294 -0.04 8.17 -11.61
#